data_AF-E8PLN6-F1
#
_entry.id   AF-E8PLN6-F1
#
_cell.length_a   1.000
_cell.length_b   1.000
_cell.length_c   1.000
_cell.angle_alpha   90.00
_cell.angle_beta   90.00
_cell.angle_gamma   90.00
#
_symmetry.space_group_name_H-M   'P 1'
#
loop_
_entity.id
_entity.type
_entity.pdbx_description
1 polymer ?
#
loop_
_entity_poly.entity_id
_entity_poly.type
_entity_poly.pdbx_seq_one_letter_code
_entity_poly.pdbx_strand_id
1 'polypeptide(L)' 'MRKIRPIARRFPLTTPIDDRSEWQSLPLEERLEAVWEMALFWAELEREKARREGREAEIATDRLLPVARKRPLPKP' A
#
# COMPACT_ATOMS: atom_id res chain seq x y z
N MET A 1 22.16 6.95 15.87
CA MET A 1 20.86 6.38 15.42
C MET A 1 19.73 7.13 16.12
N ARG A 2 18.88 7.86 15.39
CA ARG A 2 17.70 8.52 15.99
C ARG A 2 16.70 7.42 16.36
N LYS A 3 16.37 7.28 17.65
CA LYS A 3 15.38 6.33 18.15
C LYS A 3 14.03 6.71 17.55
N ILE A 4 13.51 5.90 16.62
CA ILE A 4 12.15 6.06 16.12
C ILE A 4 11.24 5.97 17.34
N ARG A 5 10.57 7.07 17.69
CA ARG A 5 9.59 7.06 18.78
C ARG A 5 8.35 6.38 18.22
N PRO A 6 7.87 5.28 18.82
CA PRO A 6 6.60 4.70 18.41
C PRO A 6 5.54 5.76 18.64
N ILE A 7 4.94 6.25 17.57
CA ILE A 7 3.73 7.06 17.64
C ILE A 7 2.71 6.21 18.39
N ALA A 8 2.09 6.79 19.43
CA ALA A 8 1.07 6.10 20.20
C ALA A 8 0.00 5.59 19.23
N ARG A 9 -0.12 4.27 19.12
CA ARG A 9 -1.12 3.67 18.24
C ARG A 9 -2.48 4.11 18.75
N ARG A 10 -3.30 4.67 17.86
CA ARG A 10 -4.67 5.10 18.17
C ARG A 10 -5.53 3.95 18.68
N PHE A 11 -5.15 2.70 18.35
CA PHE A 11 -5.86 1.48 18.74
C PHE A 11 -4.89 0.38 19.24
N PRO A 12 -5.34 -0.48 20.17
CA PRO A 12 -4.63 -1.70 20.56
C PRO A 12 -4.40 -2.65 19.37
N LEU A 13 -3.32 -3.43 19.43
CA LEU A 13 -2.97 -4.43 18.41
C LEU A 13 -4.02 -5.52 18.18
N THR A 14 -4.86 -5.76 19.19
CA THR A 14 -5.88 -6.81 19.21
C THR A 14 -7.22 -6.34 18.67
N THR A 15 -7.38 -5.04 18.42
CA THR A 15 -8.64 -4.48 17.95
C THR A 15 -8.67 -4.56 16.43
N PRO A 16 -9.63 -5.28 15.81
CA PRO A 16 -9.86 -5.17 14.38
C PRO A 16 -10.37 -3.76 14.11
N ILE A 17 -9.59 -3.01 13.34
CA ILE A 17 -9.92 -1.65 12.96
C ILE A 17 -10.85 -1.71 11.75
N ASP A 18 -12.10 -1.24 11.89
CA ASP A 18 -13.03 -1.08 10.77
C ASP A 18 -13.03 0.37 10.28
N ASP A 19 -11.99 0.74 9.54
CA ASP A 19 -11.84 2.08 8.95
C ASP A 19 -12.43 2.15 7.54
N ARG A 20 -13.34 1.24 7.17
CA ARG A 20 -13.90 1.21 5.80
C ARG A 20 -14.61 2.51 5.44
N SER A 21 -15.32 3.10 6.39
CA SER A 21 -16.03 4.37 6.18
C SER A 21 -15.04 5.54 6.00
N GLU A 22 -14.01 5.61 6.83
CA GLU A 22 -12.94 6.62 6.74
C GLU A 22 -12.20 6.50 5.41
N TRP A 23 -11.82 5.27 5.02
CA TRP A 23 -11.21 4.99 3.73
C TRP A 23 -12.11 5.42 2.57
N GLN A 24 -13.41 5.06 2.59
CA GLN A 24 -14.35 5.42 1.51
C GLN A 24 -14.60 6.93 1.40
N SER A 25 -14.36 7.69 2.47
CA SER A 25 -14.52 9.15 2.47
C SER A 25 -13.40 9.88 1.73
N LEU A 26 -12.25 9.22 1.51
CA LEU A 26 -11.13 9.79 0.78
C LEU A 26 -11.39 9.86 -0.74
N PRO A 27 -10.85 10.89 -1.43
CA PRO A 27 -10.85 10.97 -2.89
C PRO A 27 -10.35 9.68 -3.55
N LEU A 28 -10.87 9.38 -4.75
CA LEU A 28 -10.49 8.18 -5.47
C LEU A 28 -8.99 8.18 -5.79
N GLU A 29 -8.45 9.33 -6.16
CA GLU A 29 -7.05 9.56 -6.49
C GLU A 29 -6.15 9.20 -5.30
N GLU A 30 -6.47 9.71 -4.11
CA GLU A 30 -5.71 9.42 -2.87
C GLU A 30 -5.77 7.92 -2.52
N ARG A 31 -6.93 7.29 -2.68
CA ARG A 31 -7.07 5.85 -2.45
C ARG A 31 -6.24 5.02 -3.43
N LEU A 32 -6.23 5.41 -4.71
CA LEU A 32 -5.44 4.72 -5.73
C LEU A 32 -3.94 4.88 -5.49
N GLU A 33 -3.51 6.07 -5.07
CA GLU A 33 -2.12 6.35 -4.71
C GLU A 33 -1.68 5.52 -3.49
N ALA A 34 -2.49 5.48 -2.43
CA ALA A 34 -2.16 4.67 -1.25
C ALA A 34 -2.13 3.16 -1.55
N VAL A 35 -3.03 2.64 -2.40
CA VAL A 35 -2.97 1.24 -2.86
C VAL A 35 -1.69 0.99 -3.67
N TRP A 36 -1.31 1.94 -4.52
CA TRP A 36 -0.09 1.88 -5.31
C TRP A 36 1.17 1.84 -4.43
N GLU A 37 1.29 2.75 -3.46
CA GLU A 37 2.41 2.78 -2.51
C GLU A 37 2.52 1.48 -1.72
N MET A 38 1.38 0.93 -1.27
CA MET A 38 1.36 -0.34 -0.57
C MET A 38 1.81 -1.50 -1.46
N ALA A 39 1.38 -1.55 -2.71
CA ALA A 39 1.84 -2.56 -3.67
C ALA A 39 3.36 -2.49 -3.89
N LEU A 40 3.92 -1.28 -4.02
CA LEU A 40 5.37 -1.08 -4.14
C LEU A 40 6.12 -1.51 -2.88
N PHE A 41 5.60 -1.18 -1.70
CA PHE A 41 6.20 -1.60 -0.43
C PHE A 41 6.30 -3.13 -0.34
N TRP A 42 5.21 -3.85 -0.65
CA TRP A 42 5.20 -5.31 -0.61
C TRP A 42 6.12 -5.93 -1.65
N ALA A 43 6.18 -5.36 -2.85
CA ALA A 43 7.11 -5.79 -3.88
C ALA A 43 8.57 -5.67 -3.41
N GLU A 44 8.95 -4.55 -2.80
CA GLU A 44 10.31 -4.37 -2.30
C GLU A 44 10.62 -5.29 -1.11
N LEU A 45 9.66 -5.48 -0.21
CA LEU A 45 9.83 -6.40 0.92
C LEU A 45 10.10 -7.84 0.44
N GLU A 46 9.37 -8.27 -0.58
CA GLU A 46 9.52 -9.61 -1.15
C GLU A 46 10.84 -9.76 -1.94
N ARG A 47 11.28 -8.70 -2.65
CA ARG A 47 12.63 -8.66 -3.25
C ARG A 47 13.74 -8.79 -2.23
N GLU A 48 13.61 -8.11 -1.10
CA GLU A 48 14.60 -8.18 -0.02
C GLU A 48 14.61 -9.56 0.65
N LYS A 49 13.45 -10.20 0.85
CA LYS A 49 13.39 -11.60 1.32
C LYS A 49 14.08 -12.54 0.35
N ALA A 50 13.77 -12.43 -0.94
CA ALA A 50 14.40 -13.22 -1.98
C ALA A 50 15.93 -13.06 -2.00
N ARG A 51 16.42 -11.82 -1.90
CA ARG A 51 17.84 -11.50 -1.80
C ARG A 51 18.51 -12.18 -0.60
N ARG A 52 17.87 -12.17 0.57
CA ARG A 52 18.38 -12.84 1.78
C ARG A 52 18.43 -14.36 1.66
N GLU A 53 17.49 -14.92 0.91
CA GLU A 53 17.39 -16.35 0.64
C GLU A 53 18.27 -16.79 -0.55
N GLY A 54 18.98 -15.87 -1.20
CA GLY A 54 19.83 -16.16 -2.37
C GLY A 54 19.04 -16.55 -3.62
N ARG A 55 17.74 -16.20 -3.68
CA ARG A 55 16.86 -16.46 -4.83
C ARG A 55 16.54 -15.16 -5.58
N GLU A 56 16.14 -15.31 -6.83
CA GLU A 56 15.62 -14.18 -7.62
C GLU A 56 14.14 -13.94 -7.28
N ALA A 57 13.73 -12.68 -7.24
CA ALA A 57 12.35 -12.29 -6.97
C ALA A 57 11.56 -12.18 -8.28
N GLU A 58 10.56 -13.02 -8.47
CA GLU A 58 9.66 -12.96 -9.62
C GLU A 58 8.58 -11.89 -9.44
N ILE A 59 8.98 -10.61 -9.38
CA ILE A 59 8.05 -9.48 -9.18
C ILE A 59 8.19 -8.43 -10.27
N ALA A 60 7.14 -8.34 -11.09
CA ALA A 60 6.97 -7.35 -12.14
C ALA A 60 6.28 -6.07 -11.60
N THR A 61 7.06 -5.08 -11.15
CA THR A 61 6.53 -3.75 -10.78
C THR A 61 6.40 -2.80 -11.95
N ASP A 62 7.03 -3.12 -13.09
CA ASP A 62 6.91 -2.44 -14.38
C ASP A 62 5.48 -2.49 -14.94
N ARG A 63 4.69 -3.49 -14.54
CA ARG A 63 3.28 -3.68 -14.92
C ARG A 63 2.29 -3.12 -13.93
N LEU A 64 2.75 -2.71 -12.74
CA LEU A 64 1.95 -1.82 -11.92
C LEU A 64 1.86 -0.55 -12.77
N LEU A 65 0.69 -0.26 -13.32
CA LEU A 65 0.36 1.02 -13.89
C LEU A 65 -0.62 1.68 -12.93
N PRO A 66 -0.55 3.00 -12.69
CA PRO A 66 -1.65 3.68 -12.04
C PRO A 66 -2.90 3.42 -12.87
N VAL A 67 -3.88 2.73 -12.29
CA VAL A 67 -5.15 2.34 -12.95
C VAL A 67 -6.03 3.57 -13.23
N ALA A 68 -5.45 4.77 -13.26
CA ALA A 68 -6.11 6.03 -13.58
C ALA A 68 -6.39 6.22 -15.08
N ARG A 69 -5.82 5.41 -15.98
CA ARG A 69 -6.04 5.58 -17.43
C ARG A 69 -7.17 4.68 -17.95
N LYS A 70 -8.35 5.29 -18.10
CA LYS A 70 -9.49 4.86 -18.96
C LYS A 70 -10.55 3.92 -18.38
N ARG A 71 -11.10 4.21 -17.19
CA ARG A 71 -12.54 3.99 -17.02
C ARG A 71 -13.22 5.35 -16.98
N PRO A 72 -13.98 5.75 -18.02
CA PRO A 72 -14.79 6.94 -17.91
C PRO A 72 -15.73 6.73 -16.71
N LEU A 73 -15.54 7.53 -15.67
CA LEU A 73 -16.48 7.60 -14.57
C LEU A 73 -17.80 8.10 -15.18
N PRO A 74 -18.93 7.35 -15.05
CA PRO A 74 -20.21 7.93 -15.40
C PRO A 74 -20.40 9.21 -14.57
N LYS A 75 -20.77 10.30 -15.26
CA LYS A 75 -21.13 11.60 -14.65
C LYS A 75 -22.34 11.42 -13.71
N PRO A 76 -22.50 12.31 -12.71
CA PRO A 76 -23.21 12.04 -11.45
C PRO A 76 -24.66 11.59 -11.60
#